data_AF-A0A8J3GR36-F1
#
_entry.id   AF-A0A8J3GR36-F1
#
_cell.length_a   1.000
_cell.length_b   1.000
_cell.length_c   1.000
_cell.angle_alpha   90.00
_cell.angle_beta   90.00
_cell.angle_gamma   90.00
#
_symmetry.space_group_name_H-M   'P 1'
#
loop_
_entity.id
_entity.type
_entity.pdbx_description
1 polymer ?
#
loop_
_entity_poly.entity_id
_entity_poly.type
_entity_poly.pdbx_seq_one_letter_code
_entity_poly.pdbx_strand_id
1 'polypeptide(L)' 'MAIDVKGYSYFIERGDDKRWVATVAEYPELRGVSRIHNRALNELYAAVEAEVLRRYHAGEPIPAPPKKQPNLLKTLGLT' A
#
# COMPACT_ATOMS: atom_id res chain seq x y z
N MET A 1 6.69 13.68 4.37
CA MET A 1 6.13 14.21 3.11
C MET A 1 5.17 13.16 2.55
N ALA A 2 3.90 13.51 2.31
CA ALA A 2 2.94 12.60 1.69
C ALA A 2 3.13 12.63 0.18
N ILE A 3 3.14 11.47 -0.47
CA ILE A 3 3.29 11.36 -1.93
C ILE A 3 2.11 10.54 -2.46
N ASP A 4 1.48 10.96 -3.56
CA ASP A 4 0.44 10.20 -4.25
C ASP A 4 1.10 9.33 -5.32
N VAL A 5 1.13 8.02 -5.10
CA VAL A 5 1.60 7.04 -6.09
C VAL A 5 0.63 5.87 -6.05
N LYS A 6 0.19 5.48 -7.24
CA LYS A 6 -0.75 4.37 -7.45
C LYS A 6 -2.13 4.53 -6.77
N GLY A 7 -2.49 5.75 -6.38
CA GLY A 7 -3.85 6.07 -5.90
C GLY A 7 -4.08 5.81 -4.41
N TYR A 8 -2.99 5.65 -3.64
CA TYR A 8 -2.99 5.66 -2.17
C TYR A 8 -2.15 6.82 -1.65
N SER A 9 -2.56 7.39 -0.51
CA SER A 9 -1.77 8.40 0.19
C SER A 9 -0.75 7.68 1.08
N TYR A 10 0.48 7.57 0.60
CA TYR A 10 1.55 6.94 1.39
C TYR A 10 2.48 7.98 1.99
N PHE A 11 3.02 7.62 3.15
CA PHE A 11 4.05 8.35 3.85
C PHE A 11 5.32 7.53 3.78
N ILE A 12 6.42 8.17 3.41
CA ILE A 12 7.73 7.54 3.45
C ILE A 12 8.71 8.43 4.19
N GLU A 13 9.38 7.83 5.16
CA GLU A 13 10.37 8.48 5.99
C GLU A 13 11.63 7.63 6.07
N ARG A 14 12.75 8.26 6.39
CA ARG A 14 14.02 7.57 6.60
C ARG A 14 14.27 7.50 8.10
N GLY A 15 14.27 6.30 8.65
CA GLY A 15 14.59 6.05 10.06
C GLY A 15 16.08 6.24 10.35
N ASP A 16 16.39 6.37 11.64
CA ASP A 16 17.75 6.57 12.17
C ASP A 16 18.70 5.42 11.81
N ASP A 17 18.16 4.23 11.59
CA ASP A 17 18.89 3.03 11.16
C ASP A 17 19.21 3.01 9.64
N LYS A 18 18.99 4.14 8.96
CA LYS A 18 19.14 4.35 7.51
C LYS A 18 18.18 3.51 6.66
N ARG A 19 17.13 2.91 7.23
CA ARG A 19 16.06 2.28 6.45
C ARG A 19 14.97 3.28 6.11
N TRP A 20 14.38 3.11 4.94
CA TRP A 20 13.15 3.76 4.55
C TRP A 20 11.98 2.96 5.10
N VAL A 21 11.05 3.66 5.73
CA VAL A 21 9.79 3.13 6.23
C VAL A 21 8.68 3.78 5.44
N ALA A 22 7.90 2.95 4.75
CA ALA A 22 6.73 3.37 3.98
C ALA A 22 5.46 2.89 4.67
N THR A 23 4.48 3.76 4.83
CA THR A 23 3.16 3.48 5.43
C THR A 23 2.05 4.09 4.58
N VAL A 24 0.81 3.65 4.77
CA VAL A 24 -0.37 4.16 4.06
C VAL A 24 -1.45 4.50 5.07
N ALA A 25 -2.10 5.65 4.94
CA ALA A 25 -3.06 6.14 5.94
C ALA A 25 -4.25 5.19 6.12
N GLU A 26 -4.67 4.56 5.02
CA GLU A 26 -5.82 3.68 4.97
C GLU A 26 -5.54 2.30 5.58
N TYR A 27 -4.26 1.93 5.74
CA TYR A 27 -3.80 0.69 6.39
C TYR A 27 -2.58 1.00 7.27
N PRO A 28 -2.77 1.67 8.42
CA PRO A 28 -1.67 2.08 9.31
C PRO A 28 -0.89 0.90 9.90
N GLU A 29 -1.49 -0.29 9.92
CA GLU A 29 -0.86 -1.54 10.31
C GLU A 29 0.16 -2.06 9.29
N LEU A 30 0.04 -1.64 8.02
CA LEU A 30 0.91 -2.07 6.94
C LEU A 30 2.08 -1.12 6.75
N ARG A 31 3.28 -1.70 6.67
CA ARG A 31 4.51 -0.97 6.41
C ARG A 31 5.48 -1.74 5.56
N GLY A 32 6.14 -1.05 4.63
CA GLY A 32 7.31 -1.55 3.92
C GLY A 32 8.58 -0.97 4.54
N VAL A 33 9.60 -1.80 4.73
CA VAL A 33 10.83 -1.38 5.43
C VAL A 33 12.05 -1.87 4.67
N SER A 34 12.78 -0.94 4.06
CA SER A 34 13.95 -1.31 3.25
C SER A 34 15.04 -0.25 3.27
N ARG A 35 16.30 -0.67 3.12
CA ARG A 35 17.42 0.28 2.92
C ARG A 35 17.33 1.05 1.60
N ILE A 36 16.54 0.55 0.64
CA ILE A 36 16.32 1.17 -0.67
C ILE A 36 14.93 1.81 -0.68
N HIS A 37 14.85 3.10 -0.97
CA HIS A 37 13.60 3.88 -0.99
C HIS A 37 12.49 3.20 -1.79
N ASN A 38 12.75 2.90 -3.06
CA ASN A 38 11.78 2.26 -3.95
C ASN A 38 11.38 0.85 -3.49
N ARG A 39 12.29 0.15 -2.80
CA ARG A 39 12.00 -1.21 -2.29
C ARG A 39 11.06 -1.16 -1.09
N ALA A 40 11.21 -0.19 -0.19
CA ALA A 40 10.27 0.01 0.91
C ALA A 40 8.85 0.30 0.37
N LEU A 41 8.75 1.09 -0.69
CA LEU A 41 7.47 1.32 -1.38
C LEU A 41 6.90 0.05 -2.00
N ASN A 42 7.71 -0.72 -2.73
CA ASN A 42 7.28 -1.98 -3.34
C ASN A 42 6.81 -3.01 -2.30
N GLU A 43 7.49 -3.10 -1.17
CA GLU A 43 7.10 -3.98 -0.06
C GLU A 43 5.76 -3.53 0.56
N LEU A 44 5.56 -2.23 0.77
CA LEU A 44 4.27 -1.68 1.20
C LEU A 44 3.17 -2.01 0.19
N TYR A 45 3.41 -1.82 -1.11
CA TYR A 45 2.42 -2.12 -2.14
C TYR A 45 1.99 -3.58 -2.14
N ALA A 46 2.94 -4.51 -2.04
CA ALA A 46 2.62 -5.93 -1.98
C ALA A 46 1.80 -6.28 -0.73
N ALA A 47 2.11 -5.67 0.41
CA ALA A 47 1.34 -5.86 1.64
C ALA A 47 -0.09 -5.33 1.51
N VAL A 48 -0.28 -4.14 0.95
CA VAL A 48 -1.60 -3.54 0.72
C VAL A 48 -2.41 -4.37 -0.27
N GLU A 49 -1.80 -4.80 -1.38
CA GLU A 49 -2.46 -5.64 -2.38
C GLU A 49 -2.92 -6.97 -1.76
N ALA A 50 -2.07 -7.62 -0.97
CA ALA A 50 -2.42 -8.85 -0.27
C ALA A 50 -3.57 -8.65 0.73
N GLU A 51 -3.57 -7.55 1.49
CA GLU A 51 -4.63 -7.28 2.47
C GLU A 51 -5.96 -6.95 1.78
N VAL A 52 -5.94 -6.17 0.70
CA VAL A 52 -7.14 -5.87 -0.09
C VAL A 52 -7.73 -7.16 -0.69
N LEU A 53 -6.89 -8.02 -1.27
CA LEU A 53 -7.33 -9.31 -1.80
C LEU A 53 -7.88 -10.22 -0.70
N ARG A 54 -7.23 -10.26 0.47
CA ARG A 54 -7.71 -11.02 1.63
C ARG A 54 -9.10 -10.55 2.05
N ARG A 55 -9.30 -9.25 2.22
CA ARG A 55 -10.60 -8.65 2.58
C ARG A 55 -11.66 -8.95 1.53
N TYR A 56 -11.32 -8.80 0.25
CA TYR A 56 -12.20 -9.14 -0.86
C TYR A 56 -12.68 -10.60 -0.80
N HIS A 57 -11.75 -11.55 -0.63
CA HIS A 57 -12.09 -12.97 -0.51
C HIS A 57 -12.87 -13.31 0.77
N ALA A 58 -12.66 -12.56 1.85
CA ALA A 58 -13.41 -12.69 3.09
C ALA A 58 -14.79 -11.99 3.05
N GLY A 59 -15.09 -11.21 2.02
CA GLY A 59 -16.27 -10.34 1.98
C GLY A 59 -16.22 -9.17 2.97
N GLU A 60 -15.03 -8.83 3.47
CA GLU A 60 -14.82 -7.70 4.37
C GLU A 60 -14.80 -6.36 3.60
N PRO A 61 -15.24 -5.27 4.22
CA PRO A 61 -15.18 -3.95 3.60
C PRO A 61 -13.72 -3.52 3.36
N ILE A 62 -13.47 -3.01 2.16
CA ILE A 62 -12.17 -2.47 1.74
C ILE A 62 -12.17 -0.96 2.05
N PRO A 63 -11.35 -0.49 3.01
CA PRO A 63 -11.37 0.91 3.47
C PRO A 63 -11.14 1.92 2.36
N ALA A 64 -10.24 1.61 1.43
CA ALA A 64 -10.03 2.39 0.23
C ALA A 64 -9.54 1.45 -0.89
N PRO A 65 -10.26 1.39 -2.03
CA PRO A 65 -9.74 0.73 -3.22
C PRO A 65 -8.66 1.60 -3.89
N PRO A 66 -7.65 0.99 -4.52
CA PRO A 66 -6.61 1.75 -5.20
C PRO A 66 -7.15 2.48 -6.42
N LYS A 67 -7.03 3.80 -6.46
CA LYS A 67 -7.50 4.59 -7.62
C LYS A 67 -6.69 4.36 -8.91
N LYS A 68 -5.46 3.84 -8.82
CA LYS A 68 -4.56 3.67 -9.98
C LYS A 68 -3.88 2.29 -10.03
N GLN A 69 -4.58 1.22 -9.61
CA GLN A 69 -4.11 -0.16 -9.80
C GLN A 69 -5.09 -0.96 -10.67
N PRO A 70 -4.91 -0.97 -12.00
CA PRO A 70 -5.85 -1.59 -12.93
C PRO A 70 -6.10 -3.07 -12.66
N ASN A 71 -5.06 -3.82 -12.28
CA ASN A 71 -5.17 -5.24 -11.97
C ASN A 71 -6.05 -5.47 -10.74
N LEU A 72 -5.87 -4.67 -9.68
CA LEU A 72 -6.66 -4.80 -8.46
C LEU A 72 -8.09 -4.32 -8.70
N LEU A 73 -8.30 -3.21 -9.42
CA LEU A 73 -9.63 -2.73 -9.80
C LEU A 73 -10.41 -3.78 -10.62
N LYS A 74 -9.73 -4.47 -11.55
CA LYS A 74 -10.32 -5.55 -12.33
C LYS A 74 -10.72 -6.74 -11.46
N THR A 75 -9.88 -7.15 -10.51
CA THR A 75 -10.19 -8.22 -9.54
C THR A 75 -11.34 -7.83 -8.63
N LEU A 76 -11.41 -6.58 -8.22
CA LEU A 76 -12.49 -6.04 -7.37
C LEU A 76 -13.81 -5.82 -8.12
N GLY A 77 -13.83 -5.98 -9.46
CA GLY A 77 -15.02 -5.73 -10.28
C GLY A 77 -15.42 -4.25 -10.39
N LEU A 78 -14.46 -3.34 -10.23
CA LEU A 78 -14.66 -1.88 -10.24
C LEU A 78 -14.31 -1.22 -11.59
N THR A 79 -14.22 -2.00 -12.67
CA THR A 79 -13.91 -1.55 -14.05
C THR A 79 -15.16 -1.44 -14.91
#